data_AF-A0A2X3CAZ1-F1
#
_entry.id   AF-A0A2X3CAZ1-F1
#
_cell.length_a   1.000
_cell.length_b   1.000
_cell.length_c   1.000
_cell.angle_alpha   90.00
_cell.angle_beta   90.00
_cell.angle_gamma   90.00
#
_symmetry.space_group_name_H-M   'P 1'
#
loop_
_entity.id
_entity.type
_entity.pdbx_description
1 polymer ?
#
loop_
_entity_poly.entity_id
_entity_poly.type
_entity_poly.pdbx_seq_one_letter_code
_entity_poly.pdbx_strand_id
1 'polypeptide(L)'
;MAAPFSVSSDDMRDGQPLAQQHWFAGFGCTGGNVSPQLAWKNAPAGTRSFAVTVRDPDAPTGSGWWHWDGGQYRQQRLFAARWRGR
;
A
#
# COMPACT_ATOMS: atom_id res chain seq x y z
N MET A 1 -25.75 1.67 -12.06
CA MET A 1 -24.84 0.77 -11.31
C MET A 1 -23.70 1.60 -10.75
N ALA A 2 -23.13 1.24 -9.59
CA ALA A 2 -21.94 1.91 -9.08
C ALA A 2 -20.69 1.45 -9.87
N ALA A 3 -19.77 2.36 -10.15
CA ALA A 3 -18.50 2.02 -10.77
C ALA A 3 -17.61 1.23 -9.78
N PRO A 4 -16.75 0.31 -10.25
CA PRO A 4 -15.88 -0.47 -9.37
C PRO A 4 -14.87 0.43 -8.64
N PHE A 5 -14.62 0.11 -7.36
CA PHE A 5 -13.53 0.71 -6.59
C PHE A 5 -12.20 0.40 -7.26
N SER A 6 -11.36 1.42 -7.46
CA SER A 6 -10.04 1.25 -8.08
C SER A 6 -8.98 2.05 -7.33
N VAL A 7 -7.76 1.51 -7.37
CA VAL A 7 -6.53 2.18 -6.93
C VAL A 7 -5.57 2.26 -8.11
N SER A 8 -4.83 3.34 -8.20
CA SER A 8 -3.78 3.57 -9.19
C SER A 8 -2.57 4.22 -8.53
N SER A 9 -1.40 4.13 -9.16
CA SER A 9 -0.18 4.83 -8.79
C SER A 9 0.40 5.48 -10.04
N ASP A 10 0.96 6.67 -9.91
CA ASP A 10 1.80 7.26 -10.95
C ASP A 10 3.26 6.72 -10.86
N ASP A 11 3.65 6.22 -9.69
CA ASP A 11 5.02 5.74 -9.39
C ASP A 11 5.19 4.22 -9.61
N MET A 12 4.10 3.45 -9.62
CA MET A 12 4.12 1.98 -9.69
C MET A 12 3.12 1.41 -10.69
N ARG A 13 3.38 0.19 -11.15
CA ARG A 13 2.47 -0.59 -12.00
C ARG A 13 2.40 -2.02 -11.50
N ASP A 14 1.22 -2.62 -11.60
CA ASP A 14 1.02 -4.01 -11.20
C ASP A 14 1.88 -4.96 -12.04
N GLY A 15 2.43 -5.99 -11.40
CA GLY A 15 3.36 -6.95 -12.02
C GLY A 15 4.68 -6.35 -12.56
N GLN A 16 5.04 -5.12 -12.21
CA GLN A 16 6.31 -4.50 -12.61
C GLN A 16 7.29 -4.35 -11.44
N PRO A 17 8.62 -4.38 -11.69
CA PRO A 17 9.61 -4.12 -10.64
C PRO A 17 9.42 -2.75 -9.99
N LEU A 18 9.57 -2.67 -8.67
CA LEU A 18 9.57 -1.42 -7.93
C LEU A 18 10.81 -0.57 -8.30
N ALA A 19 10.61 0.72 -8.53
CA ALA A 19 11.71 1.67 -8.69
C ALA A 19 12.53 1.77 -7.38
N GLN A 20 13.85 1.96 -7.50
CA GLN A 20 14.80 1.99 -6.37
C GLN A 20 14.45 3.03 -5.29
N GLN A 21 13.77 4.11 -5.66
CA GLN A 21 13.24 5.12 -4.73
C GLN A 21 12.29 4.55 -3.66
N HIS A 22 11.59 3.46 -3.95
CA HIS A 22 10.68 2.76 -3.03
C HIS A 22 11.35 1.59 -2.29
N TRP A 23 12.58 1.22 -2.66
CA TRP A 23 13.33 0.17 -1.95
C TRP A 23 13.72 0.68 -0.55
N PHE A 24 13.91 -0.24 0.39
CA PHE A 24 14.33 0.11 1.74
C PHE A 24 15.75 0.72 1.76
N ALA A 25 16.00 1.64 2.69
CA ALA A 25 17.29 2.31 2.90
C ALA A 25 18.01 1.72 4.13
N GLY A 26 18.30 0.42 4.08
CA GLY A 26 18.87 -0.34 5.19
C GLY A 26 18.98 -1.84 4.89
N PHE A 27 19.54 -2.62 5.83
CA PHE A 27 19.84 -4.05 5.64
C PHE A 27 20.62 -4.40 4.34
N GLY A 28 21.49 -3.48 3.88
CA GLY A 28 22.25 -3.63 2.63
C GLY A 28 21.55 -3.07 1.38
N CYS A 29 20.28 -2.69 1.47
CA CYS A 29 19.57 -1.99 0.39
C CYS A 29 19.86 -0.48 0.42
N THR A 30 20.10 0.11 -0.75
CA THR A 30 20.42 1.54 -0.96
C THR A 30 19.25 2.30 -1.59
N GLY A 31 18.02 1.94 -1.21
CA GLY A 31 16.82 2.58 -1.74
C GLY A 31 16.55 3.98 -1.18
N GLY A 32 15.53 4.63 -1.71
CA GLY A 32 15.05 5.92 -1.19
C GLY A 32 14.16 5.81 0.06
N ASN A 33 13.61 4.62 0.34
CA ASN A 33 12.61 4.37 1.39
C ASN A 33 11.37 5.30 1.30
N VAL A 34 11.02 5.75 0.09
CA VAL A 34 9.90 6.66 -0.15
C VAL A 34 8.63 5.89 -0.46
N SER A 35 7.54 6.18 0.25
CA SER A 35 6.22 5.64 -0.05
C SER A 35 5.75 6.05 -1.46
N PRO A 36 5.33 5.10 -2.31
CA PRO A 36 4.75 5.41 -3.61
C PRO A 36 3.43 6.18 -3.47
N GLN A 37 3.18 7.10 -4.38
CA GLN A 37 1.88 7.74 -4.55
C GLN A 37 0.81 6.69 -4.85
N LEU A 38 -0.37 6.86 -4.26
CA LEU A 38 -1.58 6.14 -4.69
C LEU A 38 -2.74 7.12 -4.78
N ALA A 39 -3.63 6.89 -5.73
CA ALA A 39 -4.91 7.54 -5.90
C ALA A 39 -6.03 6.49 -5.96
N TRP A 40 -7.23 6.83 -5.49
CA TRP A 40 -8.38 5.92 -5.51
C TRP A 40 -9.63 6.60 -6.03
N LYS A 41 -10.47 5.82 -6.71
CA LYS A 41 -11.75 6.25 -7.27
C LYS A 41 -12.86 5.29 -6.85
N ASN A 42 -14.09 5.79 -6.83
CA ASN A 42 -15.31 5.03 -6.58
C ASN A 42 -15.32 4.28 -5.23
N ALA A 43 -14.89 4.95 -4.15
CA ALA A 43 -15.01 4.40 -2.80
C ALA A 43 -16.50 4.12 -2.48
N PRO A 44 -16.85 2.94 -1.92
CA PRO A 44 -18.24 2.61 -1.60
C PRO A 44 -18.91 3.64 -0.69
N ALA A 45 -20.20 3.90 -0.93
CA ALA A 45 -20.99 4.79 -0.08
C ALA A 45 -20.94 4.34 1.40
N GLY A 46 -20.73 5.27 2.31
CA GLY A 46 -20.55 4.97 3.74
C GLY A 46 -19.13 4.55 4.15
N THR A 47 -18.14 4.55 3.24
CA THR A 47 -16.72 4.38 3.60
C THR A 47 -16.28 5.49 4.57
N ARG A 48 -15.80 5.09 5.76
CA ARG A 48 -15.36 6.04 6.82
C ARG A 48 -13.85 6.25 6.86
N SER A 49 -13.08 5.25 6.44
CA SER A 49 -11.62 5.23 6.48
C SER A 49 -11.08 4.19 5.49
N PHE A 50 -9.79 4.28 5.20
CA PHE A 50 -9.03 3.28 4.45
C PHE A 50 -7.90 2.78 5.37
N ALA A 51 -7.68 1.47 5.42
CA ALA A 51 -6.50 0.88 6.08
C ALA A 51 -5.34 0.73 5.07
N VAL A 52 -4.20 0.19 5.57
CA VAL A 52 -2.79 0.62 5.32
C VAL A 52 -1.72 -0.19 4.53
N THR A 53 -1.78 -1.52 4.44
CA THR A 53 -0.59 -2.41 4.41
C THR A 53 0.12 -2.68 3.06
N VAL A 54 1.45 -2.67 3.08
CA VAL A 54 2.32 -3.29 2.05
C VAL A 54 2.94 -4.58 2.63
N ARG A 55 2.83 -5.71 1.91
CA ARG A 55 3.33 -7.03 2.33
C ARG A 55 4.08 -7.72 1.20
N ASP A 56 5.26 -8.23 1.52
CA ASP A 56 6.00 -9.21 0.72
C ASP A 56 5.60 -10.63 1.16
N PRO A 57 4.97 -11.45 0.29
CA PRO A 57 4.63 -12.84 0.59
C PRO A 57 5.82 -13.80 0.53
N ASP A 58 6.88 -13.46 -0.21
CA ASP A 58 7.99 -14.33 -0.60
C ASP A 58 9.19 -14.22 0.37
N ALA A 59 9.19 -13.22 1.25
CA ALA A 59 10.18 -13.06 2.30
C ALA A 59 10.31 -14.34 3.18
N PRO A 60 11.53 -14.88 3.37
CA PRO A 60 11.78 -16.22 3.94
C PRO A 60 11.70 -16.27 5.47
N THR A 61 10.57 -15.83 6.03
CA THR A 61 10.29 -15.77 7.49
C THR A 61 9.23 -16.77 7.95
N GLY A 62 8.66 -17.56 7.03
CA GLY A 62 7.50 -18.42 7.28
C GLY A 62 6.16 -17.68 7.40
N SER A 63 6.16 -16.34 7.46
CA SER A 63 4.94 -15.51 7.52
C SER A 63 4.94 -14.32 6.54
N GLY A 64 5.98 -14.20 5.70
CA GLY A 64 6.23 -13.04 4.84
C GLY A 64 6.79 -11.84 5.63
N TRP A 65 6.86 -10.68 4.98
CA TRP A 65 7.30 -9.44 5.62
C TRP A 65 6.27 -8.33 5.44
N TRP A 66 5.90 -7.67 6.54
CA TRP A 66 5.06 -6.47 6.50
C TRP A 66 5.98 -5.26 6.44
N HIS A 67 6.00 -4.57 5.30
CA HIS A 67 6.84 -3.38 5.14
C HIS A 67 6.26 -2.20 5.93
N TRP A 68 4.93 -2.07 5.98
CA TRP A 68 4.23 -1.09 6.81
C TRP A 68 3.21 -1.78 7.71
N ASP A 69 3.39 -1.65 9.03
CA ASP A 69 2.39 -2.01 10.04
C ASP A 69 1.72 -0.77 10.66
N GLY A 70 0.47 -0.89 11.06
CA GLY A 70 -0.47 0.23 11.18
C GLY A 70 -0.39 1.07 12.46
N GLY A 71 0.48 2.09 12.49
CA GLY A 71 0.60 3.06 13.60
C GLY A 71 0.05 4.48 13.33
N GLN A 72 -1.28 4.66 13.34
CA GLN A 72 -1.99 5.97 13.38
C GLN A 72 -1.35 7.19 12.64
N TYR A 73 -1.22 7.13 11.31
CA TYR A 73 -0.89 8.31 10.52
C TYR A 73 -2.06 9.31 10.46
N ARG A 74 -2.12 10.25 11.41
CA ARG A 74 -2.97 11.44 11.28
C ARG A 74 -2.44 12.28 10.10
N GLN A 75 -3.27 12.41 9.06
CA GLN A 75 -3.05 13.15 7.81
C GLN A 75 -2.17 12.54 6.71
N GLN A 76 -1.79 11.25 6.76
CA GLN A 76 -1.29 10.57 5.56
C GLN A 76 -2.08 9.28 5.30
N ARG A 77 -2.50 9.09 4.04
CA ARG A 77 -3.32 7.98 3.53
C ARG A 77 -2.36 6.79 3.13
N LEU A 78 -2.77 5.83 2.27
CA LEU A 78 -1.94 4.80 1.57
C LEU A 78 -1.57 3.46 2.32
N PHE A 79 -1.95 2.19 1.99
CA PHE A 79 -3.18 1.59 1.38
C PHE A 79 -3.33 0.03 1.58
N ALA A 80 -4.41 -0.45 2.21
CA ALA A 80 -4.97 -1.83 2.22
C ALA A 80 -6.46 -1.83 2.62
N ALA A 81 -7.34 -2.14 1.67
CA ALA A 81 -8.78 -2.05 1.86
C ALA A 81 -9.41 -3.36 2.39
N ARG A 82 -9.27 -3.66 3.69
CA ARG A 82 -10.23 -4.58 4.35
C ARG A 82 -11.49 -3.82 4.72
N TRP A 83 -12.49 -3.85 3.84
CA TRP A 83 -13.82 -3.33 4.13
C TRP A 83 -14.52 -4.23 5.16
N ARG A 84 -14.81 -3.70 6.35
CA ARG A 84 -15.85 -4.26 7.23
C ARG A 84 -17.19 -3.61 6.88
N GLY A 85 -17.96 -4.29 6.04
CA GLY A 85 -19.41 -4.26 6.18
C GLY A 85 -19.83 -4.87 7.52
N ARG A 86 -21.10 -4.67 7.88
CA ARG A 86 -21.76 -5.50 8.87
C ARG A 86 -21.98 -6.90 8.31
#